data_AF-A0A1V5GSH3-F1
#
_entry.id   AF-A0A1V5GSH3-F1
#
_cell.length_a   1.000
_cell.length_b   1.000
_cell.length_c   1.000
_cell.angle_alpha   90.00
_cell.angle_beta   90.00
_cell.angle_gamma   90.00
#
_symmetry.space_group_name_H-M   'P 1'
#
loop_
_entity.id
_entity.type
_entity.pdbx_description
1 polymer ?
#
loop_
_entity_poly.entity_id
_entity_poly.type
_entity_poly.pdbx_seq_one_letter_code
_entity_poly.pdbx_strand_id
1 'polypeptide(L)'
;MSRRTRHGIGRRRTGFSLIETLAALFIFGIALVGLIQGIAAALGQWRQAEETTKALMLAENVMEEILYNTELAVGQDGGQYDPPDDRYSWSSTVDTAEIEGLYRITVSVTWGADERQRNVTLTTLKARRDASQWQYAPNA
;
A
#
# COMPACT_ATOMS: atom_id res chain seq x y z
N MET A 1 -86.18 -12.31 20.09
CA MET A 1 -85.53 -11.06 19.64
C MET A 1 -84.04 -11.15 19.95
N SER A 2 -83.20 -10.96 18.93
CA SER A 2 -81.77 -11.29 18.89
C SER A 2 -80.90 -10.24 19.58
N ARG A 3 -80.00 -10.66 20.50
CA ARG A 3 -78.89 -9.83 20.97
C ARG A 3 -77.59 -10.34 20.35
N ARG A 4 -77.12 -9.64 19.31
CA ARG A 4 -75.77 -9.84 18.75
C ARG A 4 -74.72 -9.30 19.74
N THR A 5 -73.93 -10.19 20.31
CA THR A 5 -72.70 -9.83 21.04
C THR A 5 -71.61 -9.46 20.02
N ARG A 6 -71.28 -8.17 19.91
CA ARG A 6 -70.05 -7.73 19.22
C ARG A 6 -68.86 -8.07 20.12
N HIS A 7 -68.05 -9.04 19.71
CA HIS A 7 -66.73 -9.26 20.30
C HIS A 7 -65.79 -8.16 19.80
N GLY A 8 -65.49 -7.19 20.64
CA GLY A 8 -64.45 -6.21 20.37
C GLY A 8 -63.09 -6.90 20.42
N ILE A 9 -62.39 -6.98 19.28
CA ILE A 9 -60.99 -7.38 19.25
C ILE A 9 -60.19 -6.25 19.91
N GLY A 10 -59.93 -6.39 21.21
CA GLY A 10 -59.06 -5.48 21.94
C GLY A 10 -57.65 -5.56 21.34
N ARG A 11 -57.23 -4.51 20.63
CA ARG A 11 -55.84 -4.28 20.24
C ARG A 11 -55.00 -4.22 21.54
N ARG A 12 -54.29 -5.30 21.86
CA ARG A 12 -53.24 -5.26 22.88
C ARG A 12 -52.18 -4.28 22.40
N ARG A 13 -52.11 -3.11 23.03
CA ARG A 13 -50.97 -2.20 22.91
C ARG A 13 -49.80 -2.86 23.61
N THR A 14 -48.92 -3.51 22.85
CA THR A 14 -47.61 -3.94 23.33
C THR A 14 -46.71 -2.71 23.39
N GLY A 15 -46.70 -2.04 24.54
CA GLY A 15 -45.68 -1.05 24.84
C GLY A 15 -44.34 -1.75 25.06
N PHE A 16 -43.25 -1.12 24.63
CA PHE A 16 -41.88 -1.58 24.87
C PHE A 16 -41.67 -1.85 26.35
N SER A 17 -41.09 -3.01 26.67
CA SER A 17 -40.71 -3.31 28.04
C SER A 17 -39.43 -2.56 28.41
N LEU A 18 -39.27 -2.14 29.66
CA LEU A 18 -38.03 -1.53 30.15
C LEU A 18 -36.82 -2.42 29.86
N ILE A 19 -36.99 -3.74 30.01
CA ILE A 19 -35.92 -4.71 29.73
C ILE A 19 -35.51 -4.73 28.26
N GLU A 20 -36.43 -4.40 27.34
CA GLU A 20 -36.17 -4.36 25.91
C GLU A 20 -35.31 -3.16 25.54
N THR A 21 -35.59 -1.98 26.10
CA THR A 21 -34.73 -0.80 25.93
C THR A 21 -33.35 -1.02 26.53
N LEU A 22 -33.26 -1.66 27.71
CA LEU A 22 -31.97 -2.01 28.33
C LEU A 22 -31.19 -3.02 27.49
N ALA A 23 -31.85 -4.06 26.98
CA ALA A 23 -31.23 -5.04 26.08
C ALA A 23 -30.77 -4.38 24.77
N ALA A 24 -31.56 -3.49 24.19
CA ALA A 24 -31.19 -2.76 22.99
C ALA A 24 -29.98 -1.85 23.22
N LEU A 25 -29.93 -1.11 24.34
CA LEU A 25 -28.78 -0.28 24.71
C LEU A 25 -27.53 -1.13 24.97
N PHE A 26 -27.69 -2.32 25.56
CA PHE A 26 -26.58 -3.24 25.79
C PHE A 26 -25.98 -3.74 24.46
N ILE A 27 -26.83 -4.21 23.55
CA ILE A 27 -26.39 -4.65 22.20
C ILE A 27 -25.76 -3.48 21.44
N PHE A 28 -26.37 -2.29 21.53
CA PHE A 28 -25.85 -1.08 20.90
C PHE A 28 -24.46 -0.69 21.44
N GLY A 29 -24.25 -0.78 22.76
CA GLY A 29 -22.95 -0.55 23.38
C GLY A 29 -21.87 -1.48 22.83
N ILE A 30 -22.16 -2.78 22.70
CA ILE A 30 -21.24 -3.75 22.11
C ILE A 30 -20.95 -3.41 20.64
N ALA A 31 -21.98 -3.07 19.86
CA ALA A 31 -21.83 -2.69 18.46
C ALA A 31 -20.94 -1.44 18.29
N LEU A 32 -21.09 -0.44 19.17
CA LEU A 32 -20.28 0.78 19.15
C LEU A 32 -18.80 0.48 19.43
N VAL A 33 -18.51 -0.40 20.39
CA VAL A 33 -17.13 -0.84 20.64
C VAL A 33 -16.54 -1.51 19.40
N GLY A 34 -17.28 -2.39 18.73
CA GLY A 34 -16.86 -3.00 17.48
C GLY A 34 -16.57 -1.98 16.38
N LEU A 35 -17.42 -0.96 16.25
CA LEU A 35 -17.25 0.11 15.26
C LEU A 35 -15.98 0.94 15.52
N ILE A 36 -15.72 1.32 16.77
CA ILE A 36 -14.52 2.09 17.15
C ILE A 36 -13.26 1.29 16.84
N GLN A 37 -13.25 -0.01 17.16
CA GLN A 37 -12.12 -0.89 16.84
C GLN A 37 -11.89 -0.99 15.32
N GLY A 38 -12.97 -1.08 14.53
CA GLY A 38 -12.89 -1.05 13.08
C GLY A 38 -12.27 0.23 12.52
N ILE A 39 -12.67 1.39 13.06
CA ILE A 39 -12.10 2.69 12.67
C ILE A 39 -10.62 2.78 13.05
N ALA A 40 -10.25 2.37 14.26
CA ALA A 40 -8.86 2.37 14.71
C ALA A 40 -7.98 1.48 13.82
N ALA A 41 -8.47 0.29 13.46
CA ALA A 41 -7.79 -0.61 12.53
C ALA A 41 -7.64 0.03 11.14
N ALA A 42 -8.69 0.65 10.62
CA ALA A 42 -8.64 1.35 9.34
C ALA A 42 -7.58 2.46 9.34
N LEU A 43 -7.55 3.32 10.36
CA LEU A 43 -6.53 4.37 10.48
C LEU A 43 -5.10 3.81 10.52
N GLY A 44 -4.89 2.64 11.14
CA GLY A 44 -3.61 1.95 11.10
C GLY A 44 -3.20 1.52 9.69
N GLN A 45 -4.15 0.98 8.92
CA GLN A 45 -3.94 0.56 7.53
C GLN A 45 -3.76 1.73 6.55
N TRP A 46 -4.30 2.91 6.88
CA TRP A 46 -4.05 4.12 6.09
C TRP A 46 -2.60 4.58 6.24
N ARG A 47 -2.03 4.57 7.46
CA ARG A 47 -0.63 4.95 7.72
C ARG A 47 0.35 4.04 6.98
N GLN A 48 0.37 2.74 7.30
CA GLN A 48 0.03 1.77 6.28
C GLN A 48 0.46 2.04 4.82
N ALA A 49 -0.58 2.27 4.04
CA ALA A 49 -0.52 2.60 2.63
C ALA A 49 0.32 3.85 2.34
N GLU A 50 0.18 4.91 3.14
CA GLU A 50 0.93 6.16 2.95
C GLU A 50 2.45 5.92 2.99
N GLU A 51 2.94 5.15 3.95
CA GLU A 51 4.36 4.81 4.06
C GLU A 51 4.87 4.02 2.85
N THR A 52 4.07 3.07 2.38
CA THR A 52 4.39 2.25 1.20
C THR A 52 4.38 3.08 -0.07
N THR A 53 3.41 3.98 -0.24
CA THR A 53 3.35 4.91 -1.38
C THR A 53 4.56 5.82 -1.38
N LYS A 54 4.94 6.37 -0.22
CA LYS A 54 6.15 7.18 -0.10
C LYS A 54 7.41 6.39 -0.44
N ALA A 55 7.55 5.16 0.05
CA ALA A 55 8.68 4.28 -0.30
C ALA A 55 8.76 3.98 -1.80
N LEU A 56 7.60 3.77 -2.44
CA LEU A 56 7.50 3.56 -3.88
C LEU A 56 7.97 4.79 -4.65
N MET A 57 7.49 5.99 -4.28
CA MET A 57 7.94 7.24 -4.90
C MET A 57 9.45 7.45 -4.75
N LEU A 58 10.01 7.12 -3.57
CA LEU A 58 11.46 7.20 -3.35
C LEU A 58 12.24 6.21 -4.24
N ALA A 59 11.73 4.98 -4.38
CA ALA A 59 12.32 3.99 -5.26
C ALA A 59 12.22 4.40 -6.75
N GLU A 60 11.10 4.99 -7.16
CA GLU A 60 10.89 5.52 -8.50
C GLU A 60 11.89 6.65 -8.79
N ASN A 61 12.10 7.58 -7.86
CA ASN A 61 13.07 8.66 -8.03
C ASN A 61 14.50 8.13 -8.26
N VAL A 62 14.95 7.17 -7.45
CA VAL A 62 16.28 6.55 -7.62
C VAL A 62 16.36 5.79 -8.95
N MET A 63 15.29 5.08 -9.32
CA MET A 63 15.22 4.38 -10.60
C MET A 63 15.33 5.36 -11.78
N GLU A 64 14.61 6.47 -11.75
CA GLU A 64 14.64 7.50 -12.78
C GLU A 64 16.01 8.16 -12.89
N GLU A 65 16.68 8.43 -11.76
CA GLU A 65 18.05 8.96 -11.74
C GLU A 65 19.03 8.02 -12.45
N ILE A 66 18.98 6.72 -12.15
CA ILE A 66 19.81 5.71 -12.81
C ILE A 66 19.46 5.61 -14.30
N LEU A 67 18.17 5.63 -14.64
CA LEU A 67 17.71 5.52 -16.02
C LEU A 67 18.08 6.75 -16.87
N TYR A 68 18.20 7.93 -16.27
CA TYR A 68 18.62 9.16 -16.93
C TYR A 68 20.07 9.10 -17.40
N ASN A 69 20.95 8.37 -16.68
CA ASN A 69 22.35 8.22 -17.07
C ASN A 69 22.49 7.44 -18.39
N THR A 70 23.16 8.04 -19.38
CA THR A 70 23.27 7.44 -20.73
C THR A 70 24.14 6.17 -20.73
N GLU A 71 25.20 6.17 -19.93
CA GLU A 71 26.07 5.02 -19.71
C GLU A 71 25.80 4.45 -18.33
N LEU A 72 25.42 3.18 -18.28
CA LEU A 72 25.26 2.44 -17.03
C LEU A 72 26.54 1.68 -16.74
N ALA A 73 27.07 1.86 -15.54
CA ALA A 73 28.12 1.02 -14.98
C ALA A 73 27.50 -0.03 -14.07
N VAL A 74 28.01 -1.26 -14.14
CA VAL A 74 27.66 -2.32 -13.18
C VAL A 74 28.16 -1.92 -11.80
N GLY A 75 27.32 -2.11 -10.79
CA GLY A 75 27.67 -1.74 -9.43
C GLY A 75 26.48 -1.72 -8.49
N GLN A 76 26.79 -1.39 -7.24
CA GLN A 76 25.82 -1.18 -6.18
C GLN A 76 26.02 0.20 -5.60
N ASP A 77 24.91 0.82 -5.22
CA ASP A 77 24.90 2.09 -4.50
C ASP A 77 23.81 2.05 -3.43
N GLY A 78 23.87 2.93 -2.45
CA GLY A 78 22.88 2.99 -1.40
C GLY A 78 23.16 4.04 -0.36
N GLY A 79 22.13 4.35 0.42
CA GLY A 79 22.23 5.35 1.46
C GLY A 79 20.96 5.43 2.30
N GLN A 80 21.07 6.22 3.36
CA GLN A 80 19.93 6.66 4.15
C GLN A 80 19.51 8.05 3.69
N TYR A 81 18.22 8.33 3.68
CA TYR A 81 17.74 9.68 3.37
C TYR A 81 18.02 10.64 4.54
N ASP A 82 18.07 11.93 4.23
CA ASP A 82 18.12 12.98 5.25
C ASP A 82 16.71 13.29 5.80
N PRO A 83 16.61 13.95 6.97
CA PRO A 83 15.35 14.45 7.48
C PRO A 83 14.61 15.32 6.44
N PRO A 84 13.28 15.15 6.27
CA PRO A 84 12.36 14.40 7.15
C PRO A 84 12.18 12.91 6.81
N ASP A 85 12.89 12.37 5.83
CA ASP A 85 12.70 11.00 5.32
C ASP A 85 13.76 10.01 5.86
N ASP A 86 14.47 10.35 6.94
CA ASP A 86 15.55 9.58 7.57
C ASP A 86 15.17 8.16 8.01
N ARG A 87 13.88 7.89 8.20
CA ARG A 87 13.28 6.56 8.38
C ARG A 87 13.39 5.62 7.17
N TYR A 88 13.77 6.12 6.00
CA TYR A 88 13.93 5.35 4.77
C TYR A 88 15.41 5.16 4.42
N SER A 89 15.76 3.97 3.94
CA SER A 89 17.07 3.68 3.36
C SER A 89 16.88 3.01 2.02
N TRP A 90 17.70 3.39 1.03
CA TRP A 90 17.64 2.88 -0.32
C TRP A 90 18.91 2.13 -0.68
N SER A 91 18.77 1.18 -1.60
CA SER A 91 19.87 0.48 -2.24
C SER A 91 19.52 0.25 -3.71
N SER A 92 20.50 0.40 -4.60
CA SER A 92 20.38 0.10 -6.01
C SER A 92 21.46 -0.86 -6.46
N THR A 93 21.12 -1.71 -7.42
CA THR A 93 22.04 -2.65 -8.05
C THR A 93 21.82 -2.59 -9.55
N VAL A 94 22.90 -2.38 -10.30
CA VAL A 94 22.94 -2.48 -11.75
C VAL A 94 23.81 -3.68 -12.12
N ASP A 95 23.19 -4.68 -12.73
CA ASP A 95 23.86 -5.92 -13.15
C ASP A 95 23.66 -6.17 -14.65
N THR A 96 24.48 -7.06 -15.23
CA THR A 96 24.21 -7.58 -16.57
C THR A 96 23.04 -8.55 -16.49
N ALA A 97 22.02 -8.37 -17.35
CA ALA A 97 20.89 -9.28 -17.39
C ALA A 97 21.25 -10.61 -18.07
N GLU A 98 20.40 -11.61 -17.89
CA GLU A 98 20.50 -12.89 -18.62
C GLU A 98 20.36 -12.71 -20.14
N ILE A 99 19.69 -11.65 -20.57
CA ILE A 99 19.55 -11.27 -21.97
C ILE A 99 20.75 -10.42 -22.35
N GLU A 100 21.52 -10.89 -23.33
CA GLU A 100 22.68 -10.16 -23.84
C GLU A 100 22.30 -8.75 -24.31
N GLY A 101 23.17 -7.79 -23.99
CA GLY A 101 22.93 -6.39 -24.32
C GLY A 101 21.88 -5.70 -23.46
N LEU A 102 21.40 -6.30 -22.37
CA LEU A 102 20.56 -5.64 -21.36
C LEU A 102 21.26 -5.54 -20.00
N TYR A 103 21.02 -4.43 -19.31
CA TYR A 103 21.26 -4.28 -17.88
C TYR A 103 19.96 -4.51 -17.11
N ARG A 104 20.08 -5.17 -15.95
CA ARG A 104 19.03 -5.27 -14.94
C ARG A 104 19.33 -4.25 -13.85
N ILE A 105 18.35 -3.40 -13.56
CA ILE A 105 18.45 -2.38 -12.52
C ILE A 105 17.42 -2.73 -11.47
N THR A 106 17.86 -2.91 -10.23
CA THR A 106 17.01 -3.21 -9.08
C THR A 106 17.19 -2.11 -8.05
N VAL A 107 16.10 -1.49 -7.62
CA VAL A 107 16.09 -0.47 -6.56
C VAL A 107 15.20 -0.96 -5.44
N SER A 108 15.70 -0.93 -4.21
CA SER A 108 14.96 -1.30 -3.02
C SER A 108 14.97 -0.14 -2.03
N VAL A 109 13.80 0.14 -1.45
CA VAL A 109 13.66 1.09 -0.32
C VAL A 109 13.14 0.32 0.88
N THR A 110 13.80 0.50 2.02
CA THR A 110 13.50 -0.16 3.29
C THR A 110 13.11 0.86 4.35
N TRP A 111 12.19 0.49 5.24
CA TRP A 111 11.76 1.33 6.38
C TRP A 111 11.15 0.49 7.50
N GLY A 112 10.96 1.11 8.66
CA GLY A 112 10.42 0.47 9.86
C GLY A 112 11.51 -0.04 10.80
N ALA A 113 11.11 -0.43 12.01
CA ALA A 113 12.02 -1.00 13.01
C ALA A 113 12.40 -2.45 12.67
N ASP A 114 13.53 -2.94 13.20
CA ASP A 114 14.10 -4.26 12.87
C ASP A 114 13.09 -5.42 12.87
N GLU A 115 12.21 -5.52 13.88
CA GLU A 115 11.21 -6.61 13.96
C GLU A 115 10.04 -6.47 12.96
N ARG A 116 9.87 -5.30 12.36
CA ARG A 116 8.81 -4.98 11.38
C ARG A 116 9.38 -4.22 10.17
N GLN A 117 10.58 -4.59 9.75
CA GLN A 117 11.21 -3.97 8.59
C GLN A 117 10.40 -4.32 7.34
N ARG A 118 10.11 -3.30 6.55
CA ARG A 118 9.37 -3.38 5.29
C ARG A 118 10.26 -2.96 4.17
N ASN A 119 9.95 -3.43 2.97
CA ASN A 119 10.63 -2.99 1.77
C ASN A 119 9.66 -2.88 0.60
N VAL A 120 10.08 -2.09 -0.39
CA VAL A 120 9.53 -2.12 -1.74
C VAL A 120 10.69 -2.24 -2.70
N THR A 121 10.52 -3.02 -3.77
CA THR A 121 11.57 -3.26 -4.76
C THR A 121 11.02 -3.03 -6.15
N LEU A 122 11.70 -2.18 -6.91
CA LEU A 122 11.48 -1.95 -8.33
C LEU A 122 12.56 -2.64 -9.13
N THR A 123 12.21 -3.21 -10.27
CA THR A 123 13.17 -3.81 -11.19
C THR A 123 12.80 -3.46 -12.61
N THR A 124 13.79 -3.05 -13.39
CA THR A 124 13.63 -2.72 -14.81
C THR A 124 14.80 -3.27 -15.61
N LEU A 125 14.63 -3.31 -16.93
CA LEU A 125 15.65 -3.67 -17.90
C LEU A 125 15.95 -2.48 -18.80
N LYS A 126 17.23 -2.21 -19.04
CA LYS A 126 17.67 -1.15 -19.95
C LYS A 126 18.68 -1.70 -20.95
N ALA A 127 18.51 -1.37 -22.23
CA ALA A 127 19.45 -1.80 -23.26
C ALA A 127 20.82 -1.12 -23.08
N ARG A 128 21.88 -1.93 -23.19
CA ARG A 128 23.25 -1.48 -23.31
C ARG A 128 23.42 -0.89 -24.70
N ARG A 129 23.70 0.41 -24.76
CA ARG A 129 23.90 1.09 -26.03
C ARG A 129 25.29 0.75 -26.55
N ASP A 130 25.38 -0.30 -27.36
CA ASP A 130 26.61 -0.66 -28.07
C ASP A 130 26.76 0.28 -29.28
N ALA A 131 27.62 1.29 -29.17
CA ALA A 131 27.86 2.31 -30.21
C ALA A 131 28.47 1.77 -31.52
N SER A 132 28.76 0.47 -31.60
CA SER A 132 29.42 -0.19 -32.73
C SER A 132 28.50 -0.48 -33.92
N GLN A 133 27.17 -0.32 -33.79
CA GLN A 133 26.22 -0.67 -34.87
C GLN A 133 26.07 0.41 -35.97
N TRP A 134 26.64 1.61 -35.80
CA TRP A 134 26.51 2.70 -36.79
C TRP A 134 27.76 2.94 -37.65
N GLN A 135 28.71 2.00 -37.68
CA GLN A 135 29.82 2.03 -38.63
C GLN A 135 29.44 1.33 -39.94
N TYR A 136 28.35 1.76 -40.57
CA TYR A 136 28.10 1.46 -41.98
C TYR A 136 29.03 2.36 -42.81
N ALA A 137 30.11 1.77 -43.30
CA ALA A 137 31.02 2.42 -44.23
C ALA A 137 30.25 2.83 -45.51
N PRO A 138 30.29 4.11 -45.93
CA PRO A 138 29.82 4.46 -47.26
C PRO A 138 30.79 3.86 -48.28
N ASN A 139 30.42 2.72 -48.85
CA ASN A 139 31.16 2.09 -49.91
C ASN A 139 30.56 2.49 -51.25
N ALA A 140 31.31 3.36 -51.95
CA ALA A 140 31.41 3.53 -53.40
C ALA A 140 30.15 3.83 -54.22
#